data_AF-A0AAE4VK86-F1
#
_entry.id   AF-A0AAE4VK86-F1
#
_cell.length_a   1.000
_cell.length_b   1.000
_cell.length_c   1.000
_cell.angle_alpha   90.00
_cell.angle_beta   90.00
_cell.angle_gamma   90.00
#
_symmetry.space_group_name_H-M   'P 1'
#
loop_
_entity.id
_entity.type
_entity.pdbx_description
1 polymer ?
#
loop_
_entity_poly.entity_id
_entity_poly.type
_entity_poly.pdbx_seq_one_letter_code
_entity_poly.pdbx_strand_id
1 'polypeptide(L)'
;MYIEQCAGGFMQTIKAYLEDTYCFAGHGEVIHTGMDDKGHFFILDKTIFYPQGGGQPSDQGYLEIDTRTEHMLDSSGYRTTIDASRDFEGDSQQEQSSKLGLLNGFVTCGMALAPIIGSYLNIYLGWRGGFIFLITLGALCLLMSQLFIPNDYKRNDQVSFSVLEYSKIINSRLFWVLAIMVCFLCLHYWIFIGMSPIIYMQGMGLTLNQFGLYQGVIAASFASMSFLSPMLLRKLNHFNCVKISLFLHIIFSSVLLIVMTFSPMNYILITILMCFCTVSSVLPVNVIYPKILSSFNGSESKAASLVNIVRLIGTAIGIEVVSYFYVGRTLELGCVLFLLSTLVLVVFFNPYFRNAFNNKKLQGND
;
A
#
# COMPACT_ATOMS: atom_id res chain seq x y z
N MET A 1 -7.23 26.32 -17.48
CA MET A 1 -8.06 27.10 -18.42
C MET A 1 -9.32 27.58 -17.70
N TYR A 2 -9.54 28.89 -17.60
CA TYR A 2 -10.73 29.50 -16.96
C TYR A 2 -11.70 29.98 -18.06
N ILE A 3 -12.55 29.08 -18.55
CA ILE A 3 -13.39 29.38 -19.73
C ILE A 3 -14.62 30.26 -19.38
N GLU A 4 -15.04 30.32 -18.11
CA GLU A 4 -16.33 30.95 -17.78
C GLU A 4 -16.27 32.37 -17.17
N GLN A 5 -15.13 32.82 -16.62
CA GLN A 5 -15.11 34.12 -15.91
C GLN A 5 -15.04 35.35 -16.84
N CYS A 6 -14.70 35.19 -18.12
CA CYS A 6 -14.57 36.30 -19.08
C CYS A 6 -15.73 36.42 -20.08
N ALA A 7 -16.68 35.47 -20.09
CA ALA A 7 -17.70 35.33 -21.14
C ALA A 7 -19.01 36.12 -20.86
N GLY A 8 -18.94 37.27 -20.19
CA GLY A 8 -20.11 38.09 -19.81
C GLY A 8 -20.91 38.75 -20.95
N GLY A 9 -20.77 38.29 -22.20
CA GLY A 9 -21.45 38.87 -23.35
C GLY A 9 -21.32 38.11 -24.68
N PHE A 10 -20.78 36.89 -24.69
CA PHE A 10 -20.64 36.07 -25.90
C PHE A 10 -21.64 34.91 -25.89
N MET A 11 -22.04 34.42 -27.08
CA MET A 11 -22.92 33.25 -27.24
C MET A 11 -22.53 32.13 -26.27
N GLN A 12 -23.54 31.54 -25.62
CA GLN A 12 -23.36 30.56 -24.55
C GLN A 12 -22.67 29.30 -25.12
N THR A 13 -21.38 29.10 -24.81
CA THR A 13 -20.64 27.89 -25.16
C THR A 13 -21.43 26.64 -24.78
N ILE A 14 -21.63 25.73 -25.73
CA ILE A 14 -22.34 24.47 -25.54
C ILE A 14 -21.50 23.57 -24.61
N LYS A 15 -22.11 23.18 -23.49
CA LYS A 15 -21.49 22.36 -22.44
C LYS A 15 -21.68 20.88 -22.77
N ALA A 16 -20.89 20.36 -23.71
CA ALA A 16 -21.00 18.97 -24.18
C ALA A 16 -20.88 17.94 -23.04
N TYR A 17 -20.12 18.27 -21.99
CA TYR A 17 -19.97 17.43 -20.79
C TYR A 17 -21.27 17.18 -20.00
N LEU A 18 -22.31 18.02 -20.20
CA LEU A 18 -23.63 17.80 -19.59
C LEU A 18 -24.47 16.78 -20.35
N GLU A 19 -24.21 16.61 -21.66
CA GLU A 19 -24.92 15.66 -22.51
C GLU A 19 -24.26 14.28 -22.46
N ASP A 20 -22.92 14.26 -22.46
CA ASP A 20 -22.12 13.04 -22.34
C ASP A 20 -20.87 13.30 -21.50
N THR A 21 -20.92 12.90 -20.23
CA THR A 21 -19.81 13.04 -19.28
C THR A 21 -18.59 12.18 -19.65
N TYR A 22 -18.77 11.15 -20.49
CA TYR A 22 -17.72 10.24 -20.97
C TYR A 22 -17.22 10.59 -22.38
N CYS A 23 -17.54 11.79 -22.87
CA CYS A 23 -16.99 12.29 -24.13
C CYS A 23 -15.55 12.81 -23.91
N PHE A 24 -14.57 12.02 -24.34
CA PHE A 24 -13.14 12.30 -24.16
C PHE A 24 -12.47 12.99 -25.35
N ALA A 25 -13.17 13.07 -26.50
CA ALA A 25 -12.70 13.77 -27.68
C ALA A 25 -13.86 14.51 -28.32
N GLY A 26 -13.65 15.75 -28.75
CA GLY A 26 -14.69 16.56 -29.34
C GLY A 26 -14.12 17.68 -30.20
N HIS A 27 -14.95 18.15 -31.13
CA HIS A 27 -14.60 19.24 -32.03
C HIS A 27 -15.27 20.54 -31.57
N GLY A 28 -14.53 21.64 -31.65
CA GLY A 28 -15.05 22.98 -31.35
C GLY A 28 -14.39 24.05 -32.21
N GLU A 29 -15.15 25.10 -32.53
CA GLU A 29 -14.67 26.30 -33.20
C GLU A 29 -14.25 27.35 -32.17
N VAL A 30 -13.13 28.03 -32.43
CA VAL A 30 -12.69 29.16 -31.61
C VAL A 30 -13.57 30.39 -31.91
N ILE A 31 -14.40 30.78 -30.94
CA ILE A 31 -15.22 31.99 -30.99
C ILE A 31 -14.39 33.23 -30.64
N HIS A 32 -13.51 33.13 -29.65
CA HIS A 32 -12.76 34.27 -29.15
C HIS A 32 -11.39 33.88 -28.61
N THR A 33 -10.43 34.80 -28.69
CA THR A 33 -9.07 34.63 -28.19
C THR A 33 -8.69 35.86 -27.37
N GLY A 34 -8.05 35.68 -26.22
CA GLY A 34 -7.64 36.79 -25.36
C GLY A 34 -6.43 36.45 -24.50
N MET A 35 -6.09 37.40 -23.62
CA MET A 35 -5.02 37.23 -22.65
C MET A 35 -5.48 37.77 -21.30
N ASP A 36 -5.29 37.01 -20.24
CA ASP A 36 -5.57 37.39 -18.86
C ASP A 36 -4.31 37.24 -18.00
N ASP A 37 -4.43 37.48 -16.69
CA ASP A 37 -3.33 37.36 -15.73
C ASP A 37 -2.74 35.93 -15.62
N LYS A 38 -3.41 34.93 -16.20
CA LYS A 38 -3.01 33.51 -16.20
C LYS A 38 -2.46 33.05 -17.55
N GLY A 39 -2.48 33.90 -18.57
CA GLY A 39 -1.90 33.65 -19.90
C GLY A 39 -2.89 33.83 -21.04
N HIS A 40 -2.62 33.20 -22.18
CA HIS A 40 -3.54 33.20 -23.32
C HIS A 40 -4.74 32.29 -23.06
N PHE A 41 -5.93 32.75 -23.45
CA PHE A 41 -7.15 31.95 -23.39
C PHE A 41 -7.89 31.99 -24.72
N PHE A 42 -8.68 30.94 -24.95
CA PHE A 42 -9.57 30.81 -26.10
C PHE A 42 -10.95 30.40 -25.60
N ILE A 43 -12.01 30.89 -26.24
CA ILE A 43 -13.40 30.52 -25.98
C ILE A 43 -13.86 29.70 -27.17
N LEU A 44 -14.36 28.49 -26.91
CA LEU A 44 -14.91 27.59 -27.92
C LEU A 44 -16.44 27.75 -27.99
N ASP A 45 -17.03 27.41 -29.13
CA ASP A 45 -18.48 27.27 -29.30
C ASP A 45 -19.04 26.06 -28.55
N LYS A 46 -18.22 25.02 -28.38
CA LYS A 46 -18.52 23.80 -27.64
C LYS A 46 -17.30 23.34 -26.85
N THR A 47 -17.52 22.88 -25.61
CA THR A 47 -16.45 22.37 -24.74
C THR A 47 -16.81 21.04 -24.09
N ILE A 48 -15.84 20.12 -24.07
CA ILE A 48 -15.87 18.86 -23.30
C ILE A 48 -15.22 19.01 -21.92
N PHE A 49 -14.56 20.15 -21.64
CA PHE A 49 -13.83 20.38 -20.39
C PHE A 49 -14.74 20.95 -19.31
N TYR A 50 -14.83 20.26 -18.17
CA TYR A 50 -15.54 20.71 -16.99
C TYR A 50 -14.71 21.77 -16.21
N PRO A 51 -15.28 22.93 -15.88
CA PRO A 51 -14.59 23.96 -15.10
C PRO A 51 -14.48 23.56 -13.62
N GLN A 52 -13.52 24.14 -12.89
CA GLN A 52 -13.37 23.89 -11.45
C GLN A 52 -14.64 24.33 -10.68
N GLY A 53 -15.28 23.40 -9.96
CA GLY A 53 -16.53 23.66 -9.22
C GLY A 53 -16.77 22.65 -8.10
N GLY A 54 -17.37 23.09 -6.97
CA GLY A 54 -17.79 22.18 -5.89
C GLY A 54 -16.68 21.41 -5.16
N GLY A 55 -15.42 21.85 -5.27
CA GLY A 55 -14.25 21.14 -4.71
C GLY A 55 -13.59 20.16 -5.68
N GLN A 56 -14.17 19.93 -6.86
CA GLN A 56 -13.56 19.17 -7.94
C GLN A 56 -12.58 20.04 -8.75
N PRO A 57 -11.35 19.58 -9.02
CA PRO A 57 -10.40 20.28 -9.89
C PRO A 57 -10.93 20.38 -11.33
N SER A 58 -10.47 21.37 -12.08
CA SER A 58 -10.80 21.51 -13.51
C SER A 58 -10.14 20.42 -14.34
N ASP A 59 -10.83 19.94 -15.37
CA ASP A 59 -10.26 18.99 -16.33
C ASP A 59 -9.00 19.55 -17.01
N GLN A 60 -8.07 18.64 -17.32
CA GLN A 60 -6.89 18.91 -18.14
C GLN A 60 -6.94 18.10 -19.44
N GLY A 61 -6.25 18.60 -20.46
CA GLY A 61 -6.11 17.93 -21.73
C GLY A 61 -5.38 18.81 -22.72
N TYR A 62 -5.31 18.35 -23.97
CA TYR A 62 -4.64 19.05 -25.04
C TYR A 62 -5.62 19.40 -26.16
N LEU A 63 -5.28 20.49 -26.84
CA LEU A 63 -5.99 21.02 -28.00
C LEU A 63 -5.06 20.86 -29.19
N GLU A 64 -5.49 20.12 -30.20
CA GLU A 64 -4.77 20.00 -31.47
C GLU A 64 -5.47 20.88 -32.50
N ILE A 65 -4.71 21.84 -33.04
CA ILE A 65 -5.21 22.74 -34.09
C ILE A 65 -5.08 22.00 -35.41
N ASP A 66 -6.19 21.69 -36.07
CA ASP A 66 -6.14 21.13 -37.42
C ASP A 66 -5.77 22.25 -38.41
N THR A 67 -4.51 22.28 -38.81
CA THR A 67 -3.97 23.25 -39.76
C THR A 67 -4.31 22.91 -41.22
N ARG A 68 -5.07 21.83 -41.49
CA ARG A 68 -5.42 21.41 -42.86
C ARG A 68 -6.72 22.00 -43.41
N THR A 69 -7.59 22.56 -42.57
CA THR A 69 -8.84 23.19 -43.01
C THR A 69 -8.67 24.69 -43.25
N GLU A 70 -7.85 25.06 -44.24
CA GLU A 70 -7.93 26.40 -44.85
C GLU A 70 -9.17 26.47 -45.75
N HIS A 71 -10.36 26.60 -45.17
CA HIS A 71 -11.53 27.00 -45.94
C HIS A 71 -11.44 28.51 -46.22
N MET A 72 -10.99 28.87 -47.43
CA MET A 72 -11.26 30.19 -47.99
C MET A 72 -12.77 30.37 -48.12
N LEU A 73 -13.33 31.43 -47.52
CA LEU A 73 -14.42 32.25 -48.09
C LEU A 73 -14.64 33.55 -47.28
N ASP A 74 -14.81 34.61 -48.06
CA ASP A 74 -15.19 36.02 -47.86
C ASP A 74 -15.35 36.67 -46.46
N SER A 75 -14.61 37.78 -46.34
CA SER A 75 -14.91 39.00 -45.58
C SER A 75 -15.52 38.82 -44.18
N SER A 76 -14.67 38.53 -43.18
CA SER A 76 -14.76 38.95 -41.75
C SER A 76 -14.38 37.87 -40.71
N GLY A 77 -13.16 37.32 -40.79
CA GLY A 77 -12.48 36.67 -39.66
C GLY A 77 -12.15 35.19 -39.89
N TYR A 78 -10.92 34.82 -39.53
CA TYR A 78 -10.45 33.43 -39.57
C TYR A 78 -11.22 32.58 -38.54
N ARG A 79 -11.86 31.49 -38.98
CA ARG A 79 -12.34 30.43 -38.07
C ARG A 79 -11.29 29.33 -38.01
N THR A 80 -10.75 29.10 -36.81
CA THR A 80 -9.83 27.98 -36.54
C THR A 80 -10.62 26.89 -35.82
N THR A 81 -10.62 25.70 -36.39
CA THR A 81 -11.19 24.49 -35.80
C THR A 81 -10.15 23.80 -34.94
N ILE A 82 -10.57 23.28 -33.77
CA ILE A 82 -9.68 22.62 -32.81
C ILE A 82 -10.29 21.29 -32.38
N ASP A 83 -9.48 20.25 -32.41
CA ASP A 83 -9.78 18.96 -31.82
C ASP A 83 -9.32 18.96 -30.36
N ALA A 84 -10.27 18.80 -29.45
CA ALA A 84 -10.03 18.70 -28.02
C ALA A 84 -9.97 17.25 -27.59
N SER A 85 -8.90 16.88 -26.88
CA SER A 85 -8.79 15.58 -26.21
C SER A 85 -8.63 15.79 -24.71
N ARG A 86 -9.49 15.13 -23.92
CA ARG A 86 -9.45 15.13 -22.46
C ARG A 86 -8.59 13.95 -21.99
N ASP A 87 -7.60 14.22 -21.14
CA ASP A 87 -6.76 13.16 -20.59
C ASP A 87 -7.62 12.25 -19.68
N PHE A 88 -7.49 10.93 -19.85
CA PHE A 88 -8.05 9.97 -18.90
C PHE A 88 -7.23 10.09 -17.62
N GLU A 89 -7.75 10.85 -16.67
CA GLU A 89 -7.17 11.00 -15.35
C GLU A 89 -7.37 9.67 -14.60
N GLY A 90 -6.52 8.67 -14.90
CA GLY A 90 -6.32 7.55 -14.01
C GLY A 90 -5.95 8.15 -12.67
N ASP A 91 -6.81 7.93 -11.65
CA ASP A 91 -6.78 8.49 -10.30
C ASP A 91 -5.45 9.21 -9.99
N SER A 92 -5.50 10.50 -9.66
CA SER A 92 -4.32 11.24 -9.21
C SER A 92 -3.48 10.40 -8.23
N GLN A 93 -2.14 10.46 -8.27
CA GLN A 93 -1.27 9.66 -7.36
C GLN A 93 -1.70 9.74 -5.89
N GLN A 94 -2.33 10.84 -5.50
CA GLN A 94 -2.88 11.10 -4.17
C GLN A 94 -4.22 10.36 -3.91
N GLU A 95 -5.09 10.24 -4.92
CA GLU A 95 -6.32 9.43 -4.87
C GLU A 95 -6.02 7.92 -4.89
N GLN A 96 -5.05 7.47 -5.70
CA GLN A 96 -4.56 6.08 -5.64
C GLN A 96 -3.95 5.75 -4.28
N SER A 97 -3.13 6.65 -3.73
CA SER A 97 -2.55 6.50 -2.39
C SER A 97 -3.63 6.50 -1.29
N SER A 98 -4.72 7.26 -1.46
CA SER A 98 -5.87 7.29 -0.55
C SER A 98 -6.68 6.00 -0.61
N LYS A 99 -7.03 5.52 -1.80
CA LYS A 99 -7.74 4.24 -2.02
C LYS A 99 -6.92 3.04 -1.54
N LEU A 100 -5.60 3.05 -1.79
CA LEU A 100 -4.68 2.03 -1.27
C LEU A 100 -4.53 2.12 0.27
N GLY A 101 -4.57 3.33 0.83
CA GLY A 101 -4.59 3.55 2.28
C GLY A 101 -5.86 3.01 2.94
N LEU A 102 -7.03 3.23 2.32
CA LEU A 102 -8.31 2.68 2.76
C LEU A 102 -8.33 1.15 2.65
N LEU A 103 -7.83 0.60 1.54
CA LEU A 103 -7.68 -0.85 1.32
C LEU A 103 -6.81 -1.48 2.43
N ASN A 104 -5.62 -0.90 2.68
CA ASN A 104 -4.75 -1.34 3.76
C ASN A 104 -5.46 -1.23 5.11
N GLY A 105 -6.24 -0.17 5.34
CA GLY A 105 -7.06 -0.02 6.54
C GLY A 105 -8.05 -1.17 6.75
N PHE A 106 -8.80 -1.55 5.71
CA PHE A 106 -9.73 -2.68 5.77
C PHE A 106 -9.02 -4.02 5.99
N VAL A 107 -7.92 -4.27 5.27
CA VAL A 107 -7.09 -5.47 5.46
C VAL A 107 -6.65 -5.58 6.92
N THR A 108 -6.25 -4.45 7.49
CA THR A 108 -5.69 -4.38 8.82
C THR A 108 -6.77 -4.51 9.91
N CYS A 109 -7.97 -3.95 9.71
CA CYS A 109 -9.15 -4.22 10.55
C CYS A 109 -9.54 -5.71 10.48
N GLY A 110 -9.49 -6.31 9.29
CA GLY A 110 -9.71 -7.73 9.08
C GLY A 110 -8.72 -8.57 9.90
N MET A 111 -7.43 -8.22 9.89
CA MET A 111 -6.41 -8.90 10.70
C MET A 111 -6.68 -8.81 12.20
N ALA A 112 -7.18 -7.67 12.71
CA ALA A 112 -7.50 -7.49 14.12
C ALA A 112 -8.74 -8.31 14.56
N LEU A 113 -9.75 -8.39 13.69
CA LEU A 113 -10.98 -9.10 13.99
C LEU A 113 -10.88 -10.61 13.73
N ALA A 114 -9.98 -11.06 12.86
CA ALA A 114 -9.89 -12.46 12.44
C ALA A 114 -9.70 -13.45 13.61
N PRO A 115 -8.80 -13.22 14.60
CA PRO A 115 -8.65 -14.14 15.72
C PRO A 115 -9.90 -14.20 16.61
N ILE A 116 -10.61 -13.08 16.76
CA ILE A 116 -11.82 -12.98 17.58
C ILE A 116 -12.99 -13.68 16.87
N ILE A 117 -13.24 -13.35 15.61
CA ILE A 117 -14.29 -14.01 14.82
C ILE A 117 -14.00 -15.51 14.73
N GLY A 118 -12.74 -15.87 14.48
CA GLY A 118 -12.30 -17.27 14.42
C GLY A 118 -12.53 -18.03 15.72
N SER A 119 -12.22 -17.43 16.88
CA SER A 119 -12.45 -18.08 18.19
C SER A 119 -13.93 -18.32 18.45
N TYR A 120 -14.79 -17.33 18.17
CA TYR A 120 -16.24 -17.44 18.34
C TYR A 120 -16.86 -18.46 17.38
N LEU A 121 -16.49 -18.44 16.10
CA LEU A 121 -16.94 -19.43 15.12
C LEU A 121 -16.61 -20.85 15.57
N ASN A 122 -15.39 -21.06 16.08
CA ASN A 122 -14.96 -22.37 16.53
C ASN A 122 -15.74 -22.86 17.76
N ILE A 123 -16.06 -21.97 18.72
CA ILE A 123 -16.80 -22.35 19.93
C ILE A 123 -18.25 -22.76 19.63
N TYR A 124 -18.95 -22.02 18.77
CA TYR A 124 -20.36 -22.26 18.51
C TYR A 124 -20.62 -23.26 17.38
N LEU A 125 -19.79 -23.27 16.34
CA LEU A 125 -19.99 -24.06 15.12
C LEU A 125 -18.87 -25.10 14.89
N GLY A 126 -17.93 -25.22 15.83
CA GLY A 126 -16.76 -26.06 15.68
C GLY A 126 -15.83 -25.57 14.57
N TRP A 127 -14.82 -26.38 14.26
CA TRP A 127 -13.89 -26.09 13.17
C TRP A 127 -14.58 -25.97 11.80
N ARG A 128 -15.72 -26.65 11.60
CA ARG A 128 -16.51 -26.60 10.35
C ARG A 128 -17.10 -25.22 10.10
N GLY A 129 -17.48 -24.50 11.15
CA GLY A 129 -18.00 -23.12 11.04
C GLY A 129 -17.00 -22.16 10.38
N GLY A 130 -15.71 -22.33 10.66
CA GLY A 130 -14.65 -21.55 10.01
C GLY A 130 -14.60 -21.76 8.50
N PHE A 131 -14.69 -23.01 8.03
CA PHE A 131 -14.72 -23.31 6.60
C PHE A 131 -15.98 -22.79 5.91
N ILE A 132 -17.15 -22.96 6.55
CA ILE A 132 -18.42 -22.44 6.01
C ILE A 132 -18.35 -20.92 5.90
N PHE A 133 -17.83 -20.22 6.91
CA PHE A 133 -17.65 -18.77 6.87
C PHE A 133 -16.73 -18.33 5.72
N LEU A 134 -15.58 -19.00 5.53
CA LEU A 134 -14.65 -18.68 4.44
C LEU A 134 -15.26 -18.94 3.05
N ILE A 135 -16.02 -20.03 2.89
CA ILE A 135 -16.71 -20.33 1.62
C ILE A 135 -17.77 -19.26 1.33
N THR A 136 -18.58 -18.88 2.32
CA THR A 136 -19.59 -17.83 2.17
C THR A 136 -18.95 -16.50 1.83
N LEU A 137 -17.86 -16.12 2.50
CA LEU A 137 -17.11 -14.90 2.20
C LEU A 137 -16.51 -14.93 0.78
N GLY A 138 -15.94 -16.07 0.37
CA GLY A 138 -15.41 -16.26 -0.99
C GLY A 138 -16.48 -16.18 -2.07
N ALA A 139 -17.64 -16.78 -1.85
CA ALA A 139 -18.79 -16.68 -2.75
C ALA A 139 -19.31 -15.24 -2.85
N LEU A 140 -19.36 -14.51 -1.73
CA LEU A 140 -19.71 -13.09 -1.72
C LEU A 140 -18.69 -12.26 -2.50
N CYS A 141 -17.39 -12.47 -2.30
CA CYS A 141 -16.35 -11.79 -3.08
C CYS A 141 -16.44 -12.09 -4.57
N LEU A 142 -16.75 -13.33 -4.96
CA LEU A 142 -16.95 -13.71 -6.36
C LEU A 142 -18.17 -13.00 -6.97
N LEU A 143 -19.29 -12.98 -6.24
CA LEU A 143 -20.50 -12.27 -6.66
C LEU A 143 -20.23 -10.77 -6.83
N MET A 144 -19.57 -10.15 -5.84
CA MET A 144 -19.19 -8.74 -5.91
C MET A 144 -18.24 -8.47 -7.09
N SER A 145 -17.27 -9.36 -7.33
CA SER A 145 -16.37 -9.26 -8.48
C SER A 145 -17.14 -9.27 -9.80
N GLN A 146 -18.16 -10.13 -9.94
CA GLN A 146 -18.96 -10.22 -11.17
C GLN A 146 -19.89 -9.02 -11.38
N LEU A 147 -20.38 -8.42 -10.29
CA LEU A 147 -21.31 -7.28 -10.35
C LEU A 147 -20.61 -5.93 -10.52
N PHE A 148 -19.42 -5.77 -9.93
CA PHE A 148 -18.78 -4.45 -9.80
C PHE A 148 -17.47 -4.29 -10.59
N ILE A 149 -16.79 -5.37 -11.01
CA ILE A 149 -15.59 -5.23 -11.84
C ILE A 149 -16.02 -5.09 -13.32
N PRO A 150 -15.69 -3.98 -13.98
CA PRO A 150 -16.04 -3.76 -15.38
C PRO A 150 -15.36 -4.78 -16.32
N ASN A 151 -16.08 -5.25 -17.36
CA ASN A 151 -15.61 -6.28 -18.29
C ASN A 151 -14.69 -5.75 -19.42
N ASP A 152 -14.42 -4.45 -19.42
CA ASP A 152 -13.74 -3.67 -20.46
C ASP A 152 -12.20 -3.70 -20.34
N TYR A 153 -11.65 -4.65 -19.58
CA TYR A 153 -10.21 -4.81 -19.45
C TYR A 153 -9.57 -5.28 -20.75
N LYS A 154 -8.87 -4.38 -21.46
CA LYS A 154 -8.01 -4.76 -22.59
C LYS A 154 -6.83 -5.58 -22.07
N ARG A 155 -6.79 -6.85 -22.44
CA ARG A 155 -5.69 -7.77 -22.12
C ARG A 155 -4.38 -7.17 -22.65
N ASN A 156 -3.41 -6.95 -21.76
CA ASN A 156 -2.08 -6.52 -22.15
C ASN A 156 -1.25 -7.74 -22.59
N ASP A 157 -1.32 -8.08 -23.89
CA ASP A 157 -0.60 -9.21 -24.47
C ASP A 157 0.91 -9.00 -24.58
N GLN A 158 1.44 -7.84 -24.15
CA GLN A 158 2.88 -7.55 -24.15
C GLN A 158 3.60 -8.10 -22.90
N VAL A 159 2.88 -8.60 -21.90
CA VAL A 159 3.48 -9.11 -20.66
C VAL A 159 3.97 -10.55 -20.88
N SER A 160 5.23 -10.70 -21.28
CA SER A 160 5.88 -12.01 -21.34
C SER A 160 6.31 -12.48 -19.95
N PHE A 161 6.04 -13.74 -19.60
CA PHE A 161 6.57 -14.36 -18.38
C PHE A 161 8.04 -14.72 -18.61
N SER A 162 8.95 -13.97 -17.98
CA SER A 162 10.38 -14.25 -18.03
C SER A 162 10.95 -14.43 -16.63
N VAL A 163 11.38 -15.66 -16.33
CA VAL A 163 12.08 -16.00 -15.08
C VAL A 163 13.41 -15.22 -14.96
N LEU A 164 14.05 -14.93 -16.09
CA LEU A 164 15.30 -14.15 -16.15
C LEU A 164 15.15 -12.74 -15.58
N GLU A 165 13.96 -12.16 -15.61
CA GLU A 165 13.73 -10.83 -15.03
C GLU A 165 13.77 -10.84 -13.50
N TYR A 166 13.39 -11.95 -12.86
CA TYR A 166 13.54 -12.12 -11.41
C TYR A 166 15.02 -12.24 -11.02
N SER A 167 15.86 -12.79 -11.89
CA SER A 167 17.31 -12.93 -11.64
C SER A 167 17.97 -11.58 -11.41
N LYS A 168 17.60 -10.53 -12.15
CA LYS A 168 18.13 -9.18 -11.96
C LYS A 168 17.85 -8.63 -10.55
N ILE A 169 16.66 -8.90 -10.01
CA ILE A 169 16.27 -8.45 -8.67
C ILE A 169 16.97 -9.29 -7.60
N ILE A 170 16.99 -10.62 -7.76
CA ILE A 170 17.63 -11.54 -6.82
C ILE A 170 19.15 -11.33 -6.76
N ASN A 171 19.80 -10.93 -7.85
CA ASN A 171 21.22 -10.65 -7.84
C ASN A 171 21.55 -9.24 -7.29
N SER A 172 20.55 -8.38 -7.09
CA SER A 172 20.76 -7.03 -6.57
C SER A 172 21.06 -7.06 -5.08
N ARG A 173 22.23 -6.54 -4.70
CA ARG A 173 22.60 -6.36 -3.29
C ARG A 173 21.68 -5.35 -2.58
N LEU A 174 21.19 -4.34 -3.31
CA LEU A 174 20.20 -3.37 -2.81
C LEU A 174 18.90 -4.07 -2.39
N PHE A 175 18.40 -4.99 -3.22
CA PHE A 175 17.20 -5.77 -2.91
C PHE A 175 17.37 -6.50 -1.58
N TRP A 176 18.43 -7.30 -1.43
CA TRP A 176 18.61 -8.13 -0.23
C TRP A 176 18.75 -7.32 1.06
N VAL A 177 19.51 -6.23 1.03
CA VAL A 177 19.71 -5.40 2.23
C VAL A 177 18.40 -4.79 2.72
N LEU A 178 17.52 -4.36 1.80
CA LEU A 178 16.21 -3.81 2.16
C LEU A 178 15.19 -4.92 2.47
N ALA A 179 15.15 -5.98 1.68
CA ALA A 179 14.20 -7.09 1.81
C ALA A 179 14.41 -7.85 3.12
N ILE A 180 15.66 -8.13 3.51
CA ILE A 180 15.97 -8.82 4.78
C ILE A 180 15.46 -8.03 5.98
N MET A 181 15.57 -6.70 5.97
CA MET A 181 15.05 -5.87 7.06
C MET A 181 13.54 -5.98 7.18
N VAL A 182 12.81 -5.84 6.07
CA VAL A 182 11.35 -6.00 6.05
C VAL A 182 10.97 -7.41 6.49
N CYS A 183 11.67 -8.43 5.99
CA CYS A 183 11.40 -9.82 6.32
C CYS A 183 11.60 -10.10 7.81
N PHE A 184 12.76 -9.78 8.40
CA PHE A 184 13.02 -10.07 9.80
C PHE A 184 12.08 -9.34 10.76
N LEU A 185 11.69 -8.10 10.44
CA LEU A 185 10.66 -7.37 11.19
C LEU A 185 9.29 -8.06 11.11
N CYS A 186 8.89 -8.56 9.94
CA CYS A 186 7.64 -9.31 9.80
C CYS A 186 7.72 -10.70 10.46
N LEU A 187 8.84 -11.41 10.33
CA LEU A 187 9.06 -12.74 10.91
C LEU A 187 8.90 -12.70 12.43
N HIS A 188 9.38 -11.64 13.08
CA HIS A 188 9.20 -11.44 14.53
C HIS A 188 7.72 -11.56 14.94
N TYR A 189 6.81 -10.94 14.20
CA TYR A 189 5.37 -11.07 14.44
C TYR A 189 4.86 -12.48 14.09
N TRP A 190 5.14 -12.97 12.87
CA TRP A 190 4.54 -14.22 12.39
C TRP A 190 4.99 -15.46 13.15
N ILE A 191 6.25 -15.51 13.61
CA ILE A 191 6.74 -16.61 14.45
C ILE A 191 6.01 -16.64 15.78
N PHE A 192 5.81 -15.47 16.41
CA PHE A 192 5.03 -15.39 17.65
C PHE A 192 3.60 -15.87 17.43
N ILE A 193 2.92 -15.40 16.38
CA ILE A 193 1.55 -15.83 16.05
C ILE A 193 1.48 -17.35 15.86
N GLY A 194 2.42 -17.93 15.10
CA GLY A 194 2.49 -19.38 14.87
C GLY A 194 2.69 -20.18 16.15
N MET A 195 3.54 -19.72 17.06
CA MET A 195 3.81 -20.39 18.35
C MET A 195 2.75 -20.12 19.43
N SER A 196 1.98 -19.03 19.29
CA SER A 196 1.11 -18.54 20.35
C SER A 196 0.02 -19.51 20.82
N PRO A 197 -0.62 -20.37 20.00
CA PRO A 197 -1.59 -21.34 20.51
C PRO A 197 -0.94 -22.38 21.43
N ILE A 198 0.29 -22.82 21.11
CA ILE A 198 1.05 -23.76 21.92
C ILE A 198 1.40 -23.11 23.25
N ILE A 199 1.86 -21.87 23.25
CA ILE A 199 2.31 -21.18 24.47
C ILE A 199 1.10 -20.77 25.33
N TYR A 200 0.13 -20.06 24.76
CA TYR A 200 -0.98 -19.49 25.51
C TYR A 200 -2.02 -20.54 25.91
N MET A 201 -2.43 -21.41 24.98
CA MET A 201 -3.48 -22.38 25.27
C MET A 201 -2.92 -23.65 25.92
N GLN A 202 -1.91 -24.28 25.32
CA GLN A 202 -1.37 -25.54 25.87
C GLN A 202 -0.43 -25.30 27.05
N GLY A 203 0.44 -24.27 26.99
CA GLY A 203 1.42 -23.98 28.02
C GLY A 203 0.85 -23.23 29.23
N MET A 204 -0.03 -22.25 29.01
CA MET A 204 -0.57 -21.38 30.06
C MET A 204 -2.05 -21.62 30.37
N GLY A 205 -2.72 -22.53 29.65
CA GLY A 205 -4.11 -22.92 29.92
C GLY A 205 -5.17 -21.89 29.53
N LEU A 206 -4.86 -20.92 28.65
CA LEU A 206 -5.86 -19.96 28.20
C LEU A 206 -6.98 -20.63 27.40
N THR A 207 -8.21 -20.20 27.68
CA THR A 207 -9.36 -20.59 26.87
C THR A 207 -9.27 -20.01 25.45
N LEU A 208 -9.94 -20.63 24.48
CA LEU A 208 -9.94 -20.17 23.10
C LEU A 208 -10.46 -18.73 22.94
N ASN A 209 -11.43 -18.31 23.76
CA ASN A 209 -11.93 -16.93 23.78
C ASN A 209 -10.87 -15.94 24.23
N GLN A 210 -10.17 -16.24 25.34
CA GLN A 210 -9.09 -15.39 25.82
C GLN A 210 -7.98 -15.30 24.78
N PHE A 211 -7.59 -16.43 24.20
CA PHE A 211 -6.59 -16.48 23.14
C PHE A 211 -6.97 -15.57 21.95
N GLY A 212 -8.21 -15.67 21.45
CA GLY A 212 -8.72 -14.81 20.38
C GLY A 212 -8.64 -13.32 20.71
N LEU A 213 -8.97 -12.93 21.95
CA LEU A 213 -8.85 -11.55 22.41
C LEU A 213 -7.40 -11.07 22.45
N TYR A 214 -6.47 -11.84 23.02
CA TYR A 214 -5.06 -11.45 23.08
C TYR A 214 -4.44 -11.30 21.68
N GLN A 215 -4.73 -12.24 20.78
CA GLN A 215 -4.30 -12.15 19.37
C GLN A 215 -4.92 -10.93 18.67
N GLY A 216 -6.21 -10.68 18.91
CA GLY A 216 -6.91 -9.52 18.36
C GLY A 216 -6.31 -8.19 18.82
N VAL A 217 -5.91 -8.07 20.09
CA VAL A 217 -5.25 -6.85 20.62
C VAL A 217 -3.88 -6.63 19.98
N ILE A 218 -3.07 -7.68 19.79
CA ILE A 218 -1.78 -7.55 19.10
C ILE A 218 -1.99 -7.09 17.66
N ALA A 219 -2.91 -7.71 16.93
CA ALA A 219 -3.23 -7.32 15.56
C ALA A 219 -3.83 -5.89 15.48
N ALA A 220 -4.68 -5.51 16.44
CA ALA A 220 -5.22 -4.15 16.56
C ALA A 220 -4.12 -3.11 16.80
N SER A 221 -3.09 -3.42 17.60
CA SER A 221 -1.98 -2.48 17.83
C SER A 221 -1.17 -2.20 16.55
N PHE A 222 -0.88 -3.25 15.77
CA PHE A 222 -0.28 -3.12 14.44
C PHE A 222 -1.19 -2.26 13.54
N ALA A 223 -2.50 -2.45 13.67
CA ALA A 223 -3.48 -1.72 12.90
C ALA A 223 -3.50 -0.23 13.18
N SER A 224 -3.63 0.13 14.45
CA SER A 224 -3.64 1.51 14.90
C SER A 224 -2.38 2.26 14.45
N MET A 225 -1.21 1.63 14.56
CA MET A 225 0.03 2.25 14.10
C MET A 225 0.11 2.38 12.58
N SER A 226 -0.45 1.42 11.83
CA SER A 226 -0.53 1.50 10.36
C SER A 226 -1.36 2.70 9.91
N PHE A 227 -2.50 2.97 10.55
CA PHE A 227 -3.32 4.17 10.31
C PHE A 227 -2.60 5.47 10.71
N LEU A 228 -1.84 5.46 11.80
CA LEU A 228 -1.12 6.64 12.27
C LEU A 228 0.16 6.92 11.45
N SER A 229 0.69 5.90 10.76
CA SER A 229 1.96 5.98 10.04
C SER A 229 2.05 7.11 9.01
N PRO A 230 1.04 7.39 8.15
CA PRO A 230 1.14 8.47 7.17
C PRO A 230 1.25 9.84 7.83
N MET A 231 0.57 10.04 8.97
CA MET A 231 0.61 11.30 9.72
C MET A 231 2.00 11.53 10.34
N LEU A 232 2.60 10.47 10.90
CA LEU A 232 3.95 10.53 11.47
C LEU A 232 5.00 10.76 10.39
N LEU A 233 4.90 10.04 9.27
CA LEU A 233 5.85 10.14 8.15
C LEU A 233 5.81 11.49 7.43
N ARG A 234 4.68 12.21 7.45
CA ARG A 234 4.61 13.60 6.94
C ARG A 234 5.37 14.61 7.78
N LYS A 235 5.47 14.39 9.10
CA LYS A 235 6.08 15.34 10.04
C LYS A 235 7.55 15.05 10.33
N LEU A 236 7.97 13.81 10.14
CA LEU A 236 9.27 13.33 10.58
C LEU A 236 10.13 12.93 9.37
N ASN A 237 11.45 13.08 9.53
CA ASN A 237 12.39 12.57 8.53
C ASN A 237 12.33 11.03 8.48
N HIS A 238 12.13 10.46 7.28
CA HIS A 238 11.95 9.01 7.08
C HIS A 238 13.11 8.18 7.68
N PHE A 239 14.35 8.62 7.53
CA PHE A 239 15.51 7.89 8.07
C PHE A 239 15.51 7.89 9.59
N ASN A 240 15.21 9.03 10.21
CA ASN A 240 15.11 9.14 11.67
C ASN A 240 13.94 8.33 12.23
N CYS A 241 12.80 8.27 11.53
CA CYS A 241 11.69 7.39 11.89
C CYS A 241 12.10 5.93 11.94
N VAL A 242 12.76 5.44 10.88
CA VAL A 242 13.27 4.07 10.82
C VAL A 242 14.22 3.83 11.99
N LYS A 243 15.20 4.71 12.19
CA LYS A 243 16.18 4.61 13.27
C LYS A 243 15.51 4.48 14.64
N ILE A 244 14.66 5.44 15.02
CA ILE A 244 13.99 5.46 16.33
C ILE A 244 13.16 4.19 16.52
N SER A 245 12.41 3.79 15.49
CA SER A 245 11.54 2.63 15.56
C SER A 245 12.32 1.33 15.74
N LEU A 246 13.47 1.17 15.07
CA LEU A 246 14.36 0.01 15.26
C LEU A 246 14.98 -0.04 16.65
N PHE A 247 15.38 1.11 17.22
CA PHE A 247 15.88 1.16 18.59
C PHE A 247 14.80 0.81 19.61
N LEU A 248 13.58 1.31 19.43
CA LEU A 248 12.44 0.92 20.27
C LEU A 248 12.16 -0.58 20.14
N HIS A 249 12.19 -1.10 18.91
CA HIS A 249 11.95 -2.52 18.65
C HIS A 249 12.94 -3.44 19.38
N ILE A 250 14.24 -3.14 19.36
CA ILE A 250 15.24 -3.94 20.09
C ILE A 250 15.11 -3.78 21.62
N ILE A 251 14.71 -2.61 22.11
CA ILE A 251 14.45 -2.41 23.55
C ILE A 251 13.27 -3.27 23.99
N PHE A 252 12.13 -3.18 23.29
CA PHE A 252 10.95 -3.98 23.62
C PHE A 252 11.21 -5.48 23.47
N SER A 253 11.97 -5.90 22.45
CA SER A 253 12.35 -7.29 22.28
C SER A 253 13.31 -7.79 23.38
N SER A 254 14.21 -6.93 23.88
CA SER A 254 15.08 -7.26 25.02
C SER A 254 14.24 -7.47 26.29
N VAL A 255 13.31 -6.56 26.56
CA VAL A 255 12.42 -6.67 27.72
C VAL A 255 11.51 -7.90 27.59
N LEU A 256 11.03 -8.21 26.37
CA LEU A 256 10.26 -9.42 26.10
C LEU A 256 11.06 -10.69 26.40
N LEU A 257 12.33 -10.77 25.99
CA LEU A 257 13.22 -11.88 26.33
C LEU A 257 13.39 -12.03 27.85
N ILE A 258 13.62 -10.93 28.56
CA ILE A 258 13.74 -10.93 30.03
C ILE A 258 12.45 -11.47 30.66
N VAL A 259 11.28 -10.99 30.23
CA VAL A 259 9.98 -11.45 30.74
C VAL A 259 9.74 -12.93 30.43
N MET A 260 10.03 -13.39 29.22
CA MET A 260 9.91 -14.81 28.85
C MET A 260 10.89 -15.70 29.64
N THR A 261 11.99 -15.15 30.15
CA THR A 261 12.95 -15.89 30.97
C THR A 261 12.51 -15.98 32.44
N PHE A 262 12.18 -14.84 33.04
CA PHE A 262 11.96 -14.73 34.49
C PHE A 262 10.49 -14.76 34.91
N SER A 263 9.57 -14.48 34.00
CA SER A 263 8.12 -14.50 34.24
C SER A 263 7.38 -15.19 33.08
N PRO A 264 7.76 -16.44 32.75
CA PRO A 264 7.31 -17.13 31.53
C PRO A 264 5.80 -17.34 31.45
N MET A 265 5.08 -17.30 32.58
CA MET A 265 3.61 -17.47 32.65
C MET A 265 2.82 -16.16 32.55
N ASN A 266 3.48 -15.00 32.49
CA ASN A 266 2.80 -13.71 32.45
C ASN A 266 2.37 -13.32 31.02
N TYR A 267 1.34 -13.99 30.49
CA TYR A 267 0.81 -13.76 29.15
C TYR A 267 0.30 -12.33 28.90
N ILE A 268 -0.14 -11.62 29.93
CA ILE A 268 -0.57 -10.22 29.81
C ILE A 268 0.63 -9.35 29.44
N LEU A 269 1.72 -9.47 30.20
CA LEU A 269 2.93 -8.69 29.95
C LEU A 269 3.59 -9.07 28.61
N ILE A 270 3.61 -10.37 28.27
CA ILE A 270 4.07 -10.85 26.97
C ILE A 270 3.24 -10.20 25.85
N THR A 271 1.91 -10.17 25.97
CA THR A 271 1.03 -9.56 24.97
C THR A 271 1.27 -8.06 24.82
N ILE A 272 1.39 -7.32 25.93
CA ILE A 272 1.67 -5.89 25.92
C ILE A 272 3.00 -5.61 25.20
N LEU A 273 4.05 -6.36 25.53
CA LEU A 273 5.36 -6.20 24.90
C LEU A 273 5.34 -6.58 23.43
N MET A 274 4.57 -7.60 23.04
CA MET A 274 4.34 -7.92 21.63
C MET A 274 3.64 -6.78 20.89
N CYS A 275 2.65 -6.11 21.50
CA CYS A 275 2.02 -4.93 20.90
C CYS A 275 3.04 -3.81 20.65
N PHE A 276 3.94 -3.56 21.60
CA PHE A 276 5.01 -2.56 21.39
C PHE A 276 6.02 -3.00 20.33
N CYS A 277 6.35 -4.30 20.25
CA CYS A 277 7.21 -4.84 19.20
C CYS A 277 6.58 -4.72 17.81
N THR A 278 5.28 -5.00 17.67
CA THR A 278 4.57 -4.85 16.39
C THR A 278 4.46 -3.39 15.99
N VAL A 279 4.03 -2.50 16.89
CA VAL A 279 3.94 -1.05 16.67
C VAL A 279 5.30 -0.46 16.23
N SER A 280 6.39 -0.85 16.87
CA SER A 280 7.75 -0.39 16.50
C SER A 280 8.24 -0.95 15.16
N SER A 281 7.69 -2.07 14.66
CA SER A 281 8.06 -2.62 13.35
C SER A 281 7.34 -1.95 12.16
N VAL A 282 6.19 -1.30 12.39
CA VAL A 282 5.32 -0.75 11.33
C VAL A 282 6.01 0.36 10.52
N LEU A 283 6.59 1.35 11.19
CA LEU A 283 7.20 2.50 10.49
C LEU A 283 8.38 2.09 9.60
N PRO A 284 9.35 1.27 10.06
CA PRO A 284 10.40 0.75 9.18
C PRO A 284 9.84 0.00 7.96
N VAL A 285 8.84 -0.86 8.14
CA VAL A 285 8.22 -1.61 7.04
C VAL A 285 7.56 -0.65 6.03
N ASN A 286 6.79 0.33 6.51
CA ASN A 286 6.08 1.29 5.65
C ASN A 286 7.02 2.27 4.91
N VAL A 287 8.26 2.43 5.37
CA VAL A 287 9.28 3.25 4.69
C VAL A 287 10.13 2.42 3.73
N ILE A 288 10.60 1.25 4.18
CA ILE A 288 11.55 0.42 3.42
C ILE A 288 10.85 -0.33 2.29
N TYR A 289 9.62 -0.82 2.50
CA TYR A 289 8.92 -1.60 1.47
C TYR A 289 8.63 -0.79 0.19
N PRO A 290 8.08 0.44 0.25
CA PRO A 290 7.93 1.28 -0.96
C PRO A 290 9.28 1.68 -1.58
N LYS A 291 10.34 1.81 -0.77
CA LYS A 291 11.70 2.05 -1.26
C LYS A 291 12.22 0.88 -2.10
N ILE A 292 11.89 -0.36 -1.74
CA ILE A 292 12.19 -1.54 -2.58
C ILE A 292 11.47 -1.41 -3.92
N LEU A 293 10.16 -1.15 -3.91
CA LEU A 293 9.35 -1.08 -5.13
C LEU A 293 9.87 0.01 -6.09
N SER A 294 10.07 1.22 -5.59
CA SER A 294 10.61 2.36 -6.37
C SER A 294 12.06 2.19 -6.82
N SER A 295 12.79 1.19 -6.31
CA SER A 295 14.15 0.88 -6.78
C SER A 295 14.14 0.00 -8.05
N PHE A 296 13.00 -0.62 -8.39
CA PHE A 296 12.85 -1.57 -9.49
C PHE A 296 11.72 -1.15 -10.45
N ASN A 297 11.76 0.10 -10.92
CA ASN A 297 10.75 0.67 -11.84
C ASN A 297 10.47 -0.23 -13.05
N GLY A 298 9.20 -0.48 -13.36
CA GLY A 298 8.76 -1.41 -14.42
C GLY A 298 8.76 -2.90 -14.01
N SER A 299 9.22 -3.22 -12.81
CA SER A 299 9.20 -4.58 -12.24
C SER A 299 8.81 -4.59 -10.75
N GLU A 300 8.06 -3.58 -10.31
CA GLU A 300 7.66 -3.34 -8.92
C GLU A 300 6.89 -4.54 -8.35
N SER A 301 5.94 -5.07 -9.12
CA SER A 301 5.18 -6.26 -8.72
C SER A 301 6.07 -7.48 -8.54
N LYS A 302 7.12 -7.65 -9.37
CA LYS A 302 8.08 -8.77 -9.24
C LYS A 302 8.90 -8.63 -7.96
N ALA A 303 9.36 -7.41 -7.64
CA ALA A 303 10.05 -7.11 -6.39
C ALA A 303 9.15 -7.36 -5.17
N ALA A 304 7.89 -6.91 -5.21
CA ALA A 304 6.89 -7.17 -4.16
C ALA A 304 6.68 -8.68 -3.94
N SER A 305 6.51 -9.45 -5.02
CA SER A 305 6.38 -10.91 -4.95
C SER A 305 7.61 -11.57 -4.33
N LEU A 306 8.82 -11.15 -4.70
CA LEU A 306 10.05 -11.70 -4.13
C LEU A 306 10.18 -11.41 -2.64
N VAL A 307 9.87 -10.19 -2.19
CA VAL A 307 9.84 -9.88 -0.75
C VAL A 307 8.86 -10.80 -0.02
N ASN A 308 7.67 -11.04 -0.59
CA ASN A 308 6.68 -11.93 -0.01
C ASN A 308 7.15 -13.40 0.02
N ILE A 309 7.81 -13.89 -1.02
CA ILE A 309 8.38 -15.26 -1.06
C ILE A 309 9.41 -15.42 0.05
N VAL A 310 10.38 -14.50 0.14
CA VAL A 310 11.42 -14.54 1.19
C VAL A 310 10.80 -14.47 2.58
N ARG A 311 9.79 -13.61 2.76
CA ARG A 311 9.06 -13.48 4.03
C ARG A 311 8.33 -14.77 4.41
N LEU A 312 7.58 -15.38 3.49
CA LEU A 312 6.79 -16.59 3.78
C LEU A 312 7.68 -17.80 4.06
N ILE A 313 8.73 -17.99 3.25
CA ILE A 313 9.72 -19.05 3.48
C ILE A 313 10.43 -18.82 4.82
N GLY A 314 10.87 -17.59 5.08
CA GLY A 314 11.51 -17.22 6.34
C GLY A 314 10.60 -17.46 7.55
N THR A 315 9.31 -17.13 7.45
CA THR A 315 8.31 -17.41 8.48
C THR A 315 8.16 -18.90 8.71
N ALA A 316 8.03 -19.70 7.65
CA ALA A 316 7.88 -21.16 7.77
C ALA A 316 9.10 -21.80 8.45
N ILE A 317 10.31 -21.44 8.01
CA ILE A 317 11.56 -21.91 8.62
C ILE A 317 11.66 -21.44 10.07
N GLY A 318 11.34 -20.18 10.34
CA GLY A 318 11.40 -19.61 11.68
C GLY A 318 10.46 -20.30 12.67
N ILE A 319 9.21 -20.59 12.25
CA ILE A 319 8.24 -21.33 13.07
C ILE A 319 8.75 -22.75 13.29
N GLU A 320 9.23 -23.45 12.26
CA GLU A 320 9.73 -24.82 12.38
C GLU A 320 10.91 -24.91 13.34
N VAL A 321 11.89 -24.00 13.22
CA VAL A 321 13.05 -23.93 14.12
C VAL A 321 12.61 -23.71 15.56
N VAL A 322 11.73 -22.74 15.83
CA VAL A 322 11.27 -22.48 17.20
C VAL A 322 10.45 -23.64 17.74
N SER A 323 9.59 -24.24 16.92
CA SER A 323 8.77 -25.40 17.27
C SER A 323 9.62 -26.60 17.64
N TYR A 324 10.69 -26.87 16.88
CA TYR A 324 11.61 -27.98 17.13
C TYR A 324 12.34 -27.86 18.47
N PHE A 325 12.76 -26.64 18.84
CA PHE A 325 13.43 -26.38 20.11
C PHE A 325 12.46 -26.15 21.28
N TYR A 326 11.14 -26.17 21.06
CA TYR A 326 10.18 -25.90 22.11
C TYR A 326 10.04 -27.08 23.08
N VAL A 327 10.56 -26.90 24.30
CA VAL A 327 10.48 -27.90 25.40
C VAL A 327 9.47 -27.47 26.48
N GLY A 328 8.46 -26.66 26.12
CA GLY A 328 7.49 -26.14 27.08
C GLY A 328 7.94 -24.89 27.84
N ARG A 329 9.04 -24.25 27.42
CA ARG A 329 9.51 -22.96 27.92
C ARG A 329 9.31 -21.87 26.85
N THR A 330 9.16 -20.62 27.28
CA THR A 330 9.00 -19.47 26.37
C THR A 330 10.31 -18.78 26.03
N LEU A 331 11.41 -19.20 26.66
CA LEU A 331 12.75 -18.64 26.50
C LEU A 331 13.24 -18.77 25.05
N GLU A 332 13.04 -19.92 24.43
CA GLU A 332 13.52 -20.24 23.08
C GLU A 332 12.90 -19.30 22.05
N LEU A 333 11.60 -19.03 22.18
CA LEU A 333 10.91 -18.04 21.38
C LEU A 333 11.47 -16.63 21.64
N GLY A 334 11.64 -16.24 22.91
CA GLY A 334 12.22 -14.94 23.27
C GLY A 334 13.61 -14.72 22.66
N CYS A 335 14.46 -15.74 22.66
CA CYS A 335 15.80 -15.70 22.07
C CYS A 335 15.74 -15.50 20.55
N VAL A 336 14.87 -16.22 19.84
CA VAL A 336 14.72 -16.06 18.38
C VAL A 336 14.18 -14.68 18.03
N LEU A 337 13.17 -14.19 18.75
CA LEU A 337 12.60 -12.86 18.54
C LEU A 337 13.65 -11.76 18.74
N PHE A 338 14.44 -11.86 19.82
CA PHE A 338 15.55 -10.94 20.10
C PHE A 338 16.67 -11.02 19.06
N LEU A 339 17.02 -12.23 18.59
CA LEU A 339 18.00 -12.43 17.55
C LEU A 339 17.56 -11.73 16.25
N LEU A 340 16.31 -11.92 15.83
CA LEU A 340 15.76 -11.25 14.63
C LEU A 340 15.85 -9.73 14.75
N SER A 341 15.44 -9.15 15.88
CA SER A 341 15.52 -7.71 16.12
C SER A 341 16.98 -7.21 16.09
N THR A 342 17.91 -8.00 16.63
CA THR A 342 19.35 -7.68 16.61
C THR A 342 19.90 -7.72 15.19
N LEU A 343 19.55 -8.72 14.40
CA LEU A 343 19.98 -8.84 13.00
C LEU A 343 19.49 -7.66 12.15
N VAL A 344 18.25 -7.19 12.36
CA VAL A 344 17.75 -5.98 11.69
C VAL A 344 18.61 -4.76 12.04
N LEU A 345 19.00 -4.61 13.30
CA LEU A 345 19.84 -3.50 13.74
C LEU A 345 21.25 -3.58 13.12
N VAL A 346 21.83 -4.78 13.02
CA VAL A 346 23.11 -5.02 12.34
C VAL A 346 23.02 -4.63 10.86
N VAL A 347 21.95 -5.01 10.18
CA VAL A 347 21.74 -4.62 8.76
C VAL A 347 21.56 -3.10 8.64
N PHE A 348 20.85 -2.45 9.56
CA PHE A 348 20.68 -1.00 9.57
C PHE A 348 21.99 -0.23 9.73
N PHE A 349 22.90 -0.70 10.59
CA PHE A 349 24.22 -0.09 10.77
C PHE A 349 25.22 -0.40 9.66
N ASN A 350 24.90 -1.35 8.78
CA ASN A 350 25.73 -1.63 7.62
C ASN A 350 25.84 -0.35 6.76
N PRO A 351 27.05 0.14 6.45
CA PRO A 351 27.22 1.36 5.64
C PRO A 351 26.53 1.25 4.27
N TYR A 352 26.40 0.03 3.74
CA TYR A 352 25.66 -0.22 2.51
C TYR A 352 24.17 0.11 2.65
N PHE A 353 23.54 -0.15 3.81
CA PHE A 353 22.14 0.22 4.05
C PHE A 353 21.96 1.74 4.01
N ARG A 354 22.83 2.50 4.66
CA ARG A 354 22.75 3.97 4.65
C ARG A 354 22.88 4.54 3.24
N ASN A 355 23.78 3.97 2.44
CA ASN A 355 23.95 4.35 1.04
C ASN A 355 22.74 3.94 0.19
N ALA A 356 22.25 2.71 0.35
CA ALA A 356 21.04 2.19 -0.30
C ALA A 356 19.79 3.03 0.00
N PHE A 357 19.61 3.44 1.25
CA PHE A 357 18.47 4.23 1.69
C PHE A 357 18.52 5.65 1.11
N ASN A 358 19.68 6.29 1.15
CA ASN A 358 19.87 7.67 0.71
C ASN A 358 20.03 7.82 -0.80
N ASN A 359 20.50 6.80 -1.52
CA ASN A 359 20.70 6.89 -2.95
C ASN A 359 19.35 6.94 -3.69
N LYS A 360 19.16 8.04 -4.43
CA LYS A 360 18.22 8.12 -5.58
C LYS A 360 18.81 7.51 -6.86
N LYS A 361 20.11 7.14 -6.85
CA LYS A 361 20.93 6.88 -8.05
C LYS A 361 21.48 5.45 -8.22
N LEU A 362 21.11 4.45 -7.41
CA LEU A 362 21.41 3.04 -7.73
C LEU A 362 20.45 2.48 -8.80
N GLN A 363 20.10 3.32 -9.78
CA GLN A 363 19.40 2.94 -11.00
C GLN A 363 20.44 2.45 -11.98
N GLY A 364 20.55 1.13 -12.13
CA GLY A 364 21.31 0.50 -13.20
C GLY A 364 22.78 0.29 -12.86
N ASN A 365 23.17 -0.99 -12.87
CA ASN A 365 24.53 -1.51 -12.84
C ASN A 365 25.28 -1.34 -11.51
N ASP A 366 25.08 -2.31 -10.62
CA ASP A 366 26.16 -3.04 -9.95
C ASP A 366 25.65 -4.42 -9.51
#